data_AF-A0A2E4UW60-F1
#
_entry.id   AF-A0A2E4UW60-F1
#
_cell.length_a   1.000
_cell.length_b   1.000
_cell.length_c   1.000
_cell.angle_alpha   90.00
_cell.angle_beta   90.00
_cell.angle_gamma   90.00
#
_symmetry.space_group_name_H-M   'P 1'
#
loop_
_entity.id
_entity.type
_entity.pdbx_description
1 polymer ?
#
loop_
_entity_poly.entity_id
_entity_poly.type
_entity_poly.pdbx_seq_one_letter_code
_entity_poly.pdbx_strand_id
1 'polypeptide(L)'
;MDQKAEFGDIPAPTPADPESAFGTKIKGEHPPRSSLRELDPPGADKLGLSADEITQFREQGYIIKRGLVPPKVFEPFHKMWWHQPPVVNAGVNQNNPSTWIAPGRHWPEENRWSTAKNWMGGNAWPVPGDERPGADDSERVGRLPHKLTQDISNDVWRWHGIGHDPEFVNATTAHPNVLHMAEALMGGPVKRPRRNRGIYSIFPRDPEGPASTLGPHMDANMTELMVVTYMSDIGPRQGGFTIFPTSPQRLYSTSAQAYNWVATDASKAAMDAIKEEVVPLEFVGEPGDVLFAHALMVHSAGIHEGDNIRMAVIQDMNRSRQRTHMRWTAAGKNGAPRVHCDMDGCFRFPTDNPEDDPTDGNREVTNQWIMDSNEFVESRIPPFDDIFAEWNLGQEPVTGNVVDEQPWWERYNLPLLPDGDTPRGGGGMPAVALSSIADYEGEGVWRVRSRAIGAGLK
;
A
#
# COMPACT_ATOMS: atom_id res chain seq x y z
N MET A 1 -9.46 28.98 -23.43
CA MET A 1 -8.78 30.16 -22.85
C MET A 1 -7.79 29.61 -21.86
N ASP A 2 -6.52 29.57 -22.28
CA ASP A 2 -5.41 29.06 -21.49
C ASP A 2 -5.12 30.00 -20.32
N GLN A 3 -5.63 29.67 -19.13
CA GLN A 3 -5.02 30.13 -17.90
C GLN A 3 -3.92 29.15 -17.55
N LYS A 4 -2.67 29.48 -17.94
CA LYS A 4 -1.52 29.06 -17.15
C LYS A 4 -1.73 29.71 -15.77
N ALA A 5 -2.33 28.98 -14.84
CA ALA A 5 -2.21 29.31 -13.44
C ALA A 5 -0.71 29.34 -13.14
N GLU A 6 -0.21 30.50 -12.71
CA GLU A 6 1.11 30.60 -12.10
C GLU A 6 1.16 29.55 -11.00
N PHE A 7 1.97 28.50 -11.20
CA PHE A 7 2.22 27.46 -10.22
C PHE A 7 2.79 28.14 -8.98
N GLY A 8 1.93 28.43 -8.00
CA GLY A 8 2.35 29.08 -6.77
C GLY A 8 3.45 28.25 -6.10
N ASP A 9 4.48 28.96 -5.62
CA ASP A 9 5.62 28.47 -4.84
C ASP A 9 5.14 27.84 -3.50
N ILE A 10 4.34 26.78 -3.54
CA ILE A 10 4.06 25.98 -2.35
C ILE A 10 5.35 25.20 -2.05
N PRO A 11 6.04 25.53 -0.94
CA PRO A 11 7.30 24.89 -0.61
C PRO A 11 7.07 23.40 -0.40
N ALA A 12 8.11 22.60 -0.65
CA ALA A 12 8.07 21.20 -0.25
C ALA A 12 7.88 21.12 1.27
N PRO A 13 7.05 20.20 1.77
CA PRO A 13 6.88 20.02 3.21
C PRO A 13 8.16 19.47 3.83
N THR A 14 8.20 19.49 5.16
CA THR A 14 9.26 18.82 5.91
C THR A 14 9.23 17.31 5.63
N PRO A 15 10.38 16.69 5.30
CA PRO A 15 10.46 15.26 5.07
C PRO A 15 9.92 14.43 6.24
N ALA A 16 9.08 13.44 5.92
CA ALA A 16 8.53 12.46 6.85
C ALA A 16 8.83 11.03 6.40
N ASP A 17 8.73 10.06 7.32
CA ASP A 17 8.89 8.64 6.99
C ASP A 17 7.79 8.23 5.99
N PRO A 18 8.15 7.88 4.74
CA PRO A 18 7.18 7.55 3.70
C PRO A 18 6.41 6.24 3.99
N GLU A 19 6.87 5.47 4.98
CA GLU A 19 6.28 4.18 5.37
C GLU A 19 5.35 4.30 6.58
N SER A 20 5.23 5.49 7.17
CA SER A 20 4.37 5.72 8.33
C SER A 20 2.92 5.85 7.90
N ALA A 21 2.05 5.02 8.47
CA ALA A 21 0.61 5.24 8.36
C ALA A 21 0.21 6.49 9.14
N PHE A 22 -0.74 7.25 8.61
CA PHE A 22 -1.31 8.38 9.32
C PHE A 22 -2.38 7.90 10.30
N GLY A 23 -2.24 8.29 11.55
CA GLY A 23 -3.18 7.96 12.61
C GLY A 23 -2.85 8.69 13.90
N THR A 24 -3.77 8.62 14.84
CA THR A 24 -3.64 9.18 16.18
C THR A 24 -3.71 8.09 17.25
N LYS A 25 -3.44 8.44 18.51
CA LYS A 25 -3.52 7.49 19.63
C LYS A 25 -4.95 7.18 20.09
N ILE A 26 -5.94 7.95 19.62
CA ILE A 26 -7.36 7.70 19.90
C ILE A 26 -7.79 6.38 19.27
N LYS A 27 -8.60 5.62 20.01
CA LYS A 27 -9.20 4.36 19.57
C LYS A 27 -10.54 4.65 18.90
N GLY A 28 -10.94 3.80 17.96
CA GLY A 28 -12.29 3.87 17.41
C GLY A 28 -13.32 3.51 18.47
N GLU A 29 -14.42 4.26 18.55
CA GLU A 29 -15.45 4.06 19.58
C GLU A 29 -16.50 3.03 19.18
N HIS A 30 -16.76 2.90 17.89
CA HIS A 30 -17.89 2.12 17.40
C HIS A 30 -17.49 0.71 16.95
N PRO A 31 -18.32 -0.31 17.25
CA PRO A 31 -18.16 -1.63 16.65
C PRO A 31 -18.46 -1.55 15.14
N PRO A 32 -17.77 -2.34 14.30
CA PRO A 32 -18.04 -2.35 12.87
C PRO A 32 -19.41 -2.97 12.56
N ARG A 33 -20.12 -2.37 11.60
CA ARG A 33 -21.27 -2.99 10.93
C ARG A 33 -20.79 -3.77 9.70
N SER A 34 -21.43 -4.87 9.34
CA SER A 34 -21.03 -5.65 8.15
C SER A 34 -21.71 -5.13 6.87
N SER A 35 -20.99 -5.19 5.75
CA SER A 35 -21.51 -4.88 4.41
C SER A 35 -22.30 -6.07 3.82
N LEU A 36 -23.44 -6.39 4.39
CA LEU A 36 -24.27 -7.50 3.93
C LEU A 36 -24.81 -7.23 2.51
N ARG A 37 -24.92 -8.28 1.68
CA ARG A 37 -25.28 -8.16 0.25
C ARG A 37 -26.65 -7.49 0.05
N GLU A 38 -27.59 -7.70 0.96
CA GLU A 38 -28.93 -7.08 0.95
C GLU A 38 -28.92 -5.57 1.19
N LEU A 39 -27.79 -5.00 1.64
CA LEU A 39 -27.60 -3.57 1.85
C LEU A 39 -26.83 -2.91 0.69
N ASP A 40 -26.40 -3.69 -0.31
CA ASP A 40 -25.67 -3.15 -1.45
C ASP A 40 -26.62 -2.30 -2.33
N PRO A 41 -26.13 -1.20 -2.92
CA PRO A 41 -26.91 -0.42 -3.86
C PRO A 41 -27.23 -1.25 -5.13
N PRO A 42 -28.34 -0.95 -5.83
CA PRO A 42 -28.63 -1.53 -7.14
C PRO A 42 -27.44 -1.41 -8.09
N GLY A 43 -27.07 -2.51 -8.76
CA GLY A 43 -25.96 -2.55 -9.71
C GLY A 43 -24.64 -3.07 -9.15
N ALA A 44 -24.53 -3.31 -7.84
CA ALA A 44 -23.32 -3.87 -7.21
C ALA A 44 -22.86 -5.20 -7.84
N ASP A 45 -23.77 -5.98 -8.43
CA ASP A 45 -23.53 -7.25 -9.12
C ASP A 45 -23.21 -7.12 -10.63
N LYS A 46 -23.16 -5.90 -11.16
CA LYS A 46 -22.96 -5.62 -12.59
C LYS A 46 -21.67 -4.87 -12.84
N LEU A 47 -21.07 -5.03 -14.01
CA LEU A 47 -19.95 -4.18 -14.42
C LEU A 47 -20.44 -2.75 -14.70
N GLY A 48 -19.66 -1.75 -14.29
CA GLY A 48 -19.98 -0.33 -14.40
C GLY A 48 -20.56 0.25 -13.10
N LEU A 49 -21.00 1.51 -13.18
CA LEU A 49 -21.55 2.27 -12.06
C LEU A 49 -23.03 2.56 -12.27
N SER A 50 -23.86 2.26 -11.28
CA SER A 50 -25.21 2.78 -11.19
C SER A 50 -25.23 4.19 -10.59
N ALA A 51 -26.38 4.88 -10.68
CA ALA A 51 -26.57 6.19 -10.06
C ALA A 51 -26.44 6.13 -8.51
N ASP A 52 -26.89 5.04 -7.90
CA ASP A 52 -26.81 4.84 -6.45
C ASP A 52 -25.37 4.55 -6.01
N GLU A 53 -24.60 3.80 -6.81
CA GLU A 53 -23.17 3.58 -6.57
C GLU A 53 -22.37 4.88 -6.71
N ILE A 54 -22.70 5.73 -7.69
CA ILE A 54 -22.08 7.06 -7.84
C ILE A 54 -22.37 7.92 -6.61
N THR A 55 -23.62 7.95 -6.17
CA THR A 55 -24.04 8.70 -4.97
C THR A 55 -23.30 8.18 -3.74
N GLN A 56 -23.26 6.86 -3.54
CA GLN A 56 -22.53 6.24 -2.45
C GLN A 56 -21.04 6.60 -2.47
N PHE A 57 -20.37 6.53 -3.62
CA PHE A 57 -18.95 6.87 -3.70
C PHE A 57 -18.71 8.35 -3.36
N ARG A 58 -19.56 9.26 -3.85
CA ARG A 58 -19.45 10.70 -3.55
C ARG A 58 -19.65 11.02 -2.07
N GLU A 59 -20.62 10.37 -1.43
CA GLU A 59 -20.95 10.66 -0.03
C GLU A 59 -20.04 9.92 0.95
N GLN A 60 -19.68 8.69 0.64
CA GLN A 60 -19.06 7.76 1.58
C GLN A 60 -17.63 7.39 1.21
N GLY A 61 -17.19 7.67 -0.02
CA GLY A 61 -15.83 7.42 -0.50
C GLY A 61 -15.53 5.97 -0.86
N TYR A 62 -16.55 5.11 -1.01
CA TYR A 62 -16.37 3.71 -1.41
C TYR A 62 -17.56 3.15 -2.19
N ILE A 63 -17.33 2.03 -2.90
CA ILE A 63 -18.37 1.12 -3.43
C ILE A 63 -17.89 -0.33 -3.33
N ILE A 64 -18.82 -1.27 -3.33
CA ILE A 64 -18.54 -2.71 -3.37
C ILE A 64 -19.14 -3.30 -4.64
N LYS A 65 -18.31 -4.01 -5.41
CA LYS A 65 -18.73 -4.81 -6.56
C LYS A 65 -18.69 -6.29 -6.21
N ARG A 66 -19.80 -6.98 -6.41
CA ARG A 66 -19.99 -8.39 -6.10
C ARG A 66 -19.65 -9.27 -7.29
N GLY A 67 -18.82 -10.29 -7.08
CA GLY A 67 -18.40 -11.22 -8.13
C GLY A 67 -17.72 -10.56 -9.32
N LEU A 68 -17.07 -9.40 -9.12
CA LEU A 68 -16.47 -8.61 -10.20
C LEU A 68 -15.33 -9.39 -10.90
N VAL A 69 -14.60 -10.19 -10.13
CA VAL A 69 -13.55 -11.07 -10.63
C VAL A 69 -14.00 -12.53 -10.48
N PRO A 70 -13.97 -13.37 -11.53
CA PRO A 70 -14.41 -14.76 -11.41
C PRO A 70 -13.56 -15.55 -10.40
N PRO A 71 -14.15 -16.21 -9.38
CA PRO A 71 -13.40 -16.91 -8.33
C PRO A 71 -12.32 -17.89 -8.82
N LYS A 72 -12.60 -18.59 -9.93
CA LYS A 72 -11.70 -19.59 -10.53
C LYS A 72 -10.32 -19.05 -10.90
N VAL A 73 -10.18 -17.74 -11.12
CA VAL A 73 -8.87 -17.15 -11.45
C VAL A 73 -7.90 -17.22 -10.26
N PHE A 74 -8.42 -17.39 -9.04
CA PHE A 74 -7.62 -17.45 -7.82
C PHE A 74 -7.11 -18.85 -7.48
N GLU A 75 -7.64 -19.91 -8.10
CA GLU A 75 -7.30 -21.31 -7.77
C GLU A 75 -5.78 -21.61 -7.84
N PRO A 76 -5.02 -21.18 -8.86
CA PRO A 76 -3.58 -21.44 -8.91
C PRO A 76 -2.82 -20.78 -7.75
N PHE A 77 -3.25 -19.58 -7.36
CA PHE A 77 -2.62 -18.80 -6.29
C PHE A 77 -2.96 -19.35 -4.91
N HIS A 78 -4.19 -19.82 -4.70
CA HIS A 78 -4.59 -20.58 -3.51
C HIS A 78 -3.75 -21.84 -3.36
N LYS A 79 -3.64 -22.63 -4.42
CA LYS A 79 -2.79 -23.83 -4.42
C LYS A 79 -1.37 -23.46 -4.04
N MET A 80 -0.81 -22.40 -4.62
CA MET A 80 0.54 -21.96 -4.31
C MET A 80 0.69 -21.47 -2.86
N TRP A 81 -0.29 -20.72 -2.34
CA TRP A 81 -0.32 -20.19 -0.98
C TRP A 81 -0.22 -21.30 0.07
N TRP A 82 -1.00 -22.39 -0.11
CA TRP A 82 -1.00 -23.54 0.79
C TRP A 82 0.34 -24.28 0.86
N HIS A 83 1.22 -24.11 -0.13
CA HIS A 83 2.55 -24.72 -0.15
C HIS A 83 3.66 -23.78 0.32
N GLN A 84 3.34 -22.55 0.75
CA GLN A 84 4.36 -21.61 1.19
C GLN A 84 4.89 -21.93 2.60
N PRO A 85 6.19 -21.70 2.87
CA PRO A 85 6.83 -21.95 4.17
C PRO A 85 6.06 -21.45 5.40
N PRO A 86 5.47 -20.22 5.43
CA PRO A 86 4.71 -19.76 6.61
C PRO A 86 3.49 -20.62 6.96
N VAL A 87 2.97 -21.39 5.99
CA VAL A 87 1.84 -22.31 6.15
C VAL A 87 2.35 -23.71 6.50
N VAL A 88 3.23 -24.27 5.66
CA VAL A 88 3.68 -25.66 5.79
C VAL A 88 4.56 -25.86 7.03
N ASN A 89 5.47 -24.93 7.33
CA ASN A 89 6.36 -25.05 8.50
C ASN A 89 5.61 -24.81 9.82
N ALA A 90 4.51 -24.04 9.78
CA ALA A 90 3.64 -23.83 10.92
C ALA A 90 2.63 -24.97 11.13
N GLY A 91 2.64 -26.00 10.26
CA GLY A 91 1.73 -27.15 10.36
C GLY A 91 0.26 -26.82 10.03
N VAL A 92 0.01 -25.70 9.35
CA VAL A 92 -1.34 -25.28 8.96
C VAL A 92 -1.81 -26.19 7.82
N ASN A 93 -2.94 -26.87 8.02
CA ASN A 93 -3.48 -27.85 7.09
C ASN A 93 -4.80 -27.37 6.49
N GLN A 94 -4.87 -27.31 5.16
CA GLN A 94 -6.06 -26.88 4.40
C GLN A 94 -7.36 -27.60 4.78
N ASN A 95 -7.28 -28.87 5.18
CA ASN A 95 -8.45 -29.69 5.48
C ASN A 95 -8.73 -29.82 6.99
N ASN A 96 -8.01 -29.08 7.83
CA ASN A 96 -8.21 -29.11 9.28
C ASN A 96 -8.17 -27.69 9.89
N PRO A 97 -9.32 -26.99 9.96
CA PRO A 97 -9.41 -25.62 10.49
C PRO A 97 -8.86 -25.42 11.90
N SER A 98 -8.87 -26.45 12.75
CA SER A 98 -8.25 -26.36 14.09
C SER A 98 -6.75 -26.04 14.06
N THR A 99 -6.07 -26.34 12.94
CA THR A 99 -4.65 -26.00 12.74
C THR A 99 -4.42 -24.55 12.32
N TRP A 100 -5.46 -23.81 11.96
CA TRP A 100 -5.35 -22.42 11.49
C TRP A 100 -5.24 -21.42 12.63
N ILE A 101 -5.53 -21.86 13.86
CA ILE A 101 -5.55 -21.02 15.06
C ILE A 101 -4.13 -20.62 15.44
N ALA A 102 -3.88 -19.31 15.49
CA ALA A 102 -2.66 -18.66 15.96
C ALA A 102 -1.33 -19.32 15.51
N PRO A 103 -1.09 -19.48 14.19
CA PRO A 103 0.10 -20.16 13.67
C PRO A 103 1.40 -19.38 13.93
N GLY A 104 1.32 -18.11 14.34
CA GLY A 104 2.45 -17.24 14.61
C GLY A 104 3.39 -17.76 15.70
N ARG A 105 2.91 -18.62 16.60
CA ARG A 105 3.75 -19.34 17.58
C ARG A 105 4.80 -20.26 16.93
N HIS A 106 4.63 -20.58 15.65
CA HIS A 106 5.57 -21.38 14.86
C HIS A 106 6.40 -20.53 13.87
N TRP A 107 6.12 -19.23 13.78
CA TRP A 107 6.87 -18.31 12.94
C TRP A 107 8.11 -17.80 13.69
N PRO A 108 9.18 -17.46 12.96
CA PRO A 108 10.34 -16.82 13.57
C PRO A 108 9.95 -15.44 14.14
N GLU A 109 10.55 -15.08 15.28
CA GLU A 109 10.25 -13.85 16.03
C GLU A 109 10.58 -12.56 15.25
N GLU A 110 11.46 -12.65 14.25
CA GLU A 110 11.94 -11.52 13.45
C GLU A 110 11.28 -11.48 12.07
N ASN A 111 10.35 -10.54 11.80
CA ASN A 111 9.75 -10.49 10.45
C ASN A 111 9.14 -9.16 10.00
N ARG A 112 9.71 -8.04 10.44
CA ARG A 112 9.28 -6.71 9.95
C ARG A 112 10.17 -6.14 8.85
N TRP A 113 11.45 -6.47 8.88
CA TRP A 113 12.53 -5.98 8.01
C TRP A 113 13.46 -7.15 7.76
N SER A 114 14.02 -7.26 6.56
CA SER A 114 14.98 -8.32 6.28
C SER A 114 16.09 -8.22 7.33
N THR A 115 16.29 -9.28 8.11
CA THR A 115 17.65 -9.60 8.53
C THR A 115 18.11 -10.68 7.57
N ALA A 116 19.40 -10.75 7.35
CA ALA A 116 20.01 -11.65 6.39
C ALA A 116 19.82 -13.17 6.69
N LYS A 117 19.01 -13.52 7.69
CA LYS A 117 18.67 -14.89 8.09
C LYS A 117 17.28 -15.37 7.63
N ASN A 118 16.41 -14.48 7.13
CA ASN A 118 14.96 -14.73 7.02
C ASN A 118 14.42 -14.76 5.57
N TRP A 119 15.14 -15.39 4.65
CA TRP A 119 14.75 -15.54 3.24
C TRP A 119 14.08 -16.90 2.96
N MET A 120 13.16 -16.97 1.98
CA MET A 120 12.52 -18.24 1.53
C MET A 120 13.37 -19.03 0.51
N GLY A 121 14.70 -18.95 0.59
CA GLY A 121 15.65 -19.62 -0.30
C GLY A 121 17.06 -19.69 0.29
N GLY A 122 17.98 -20.36 -0.41
CA GLY A 122 19.32 -20.67 0.11
C GLY A 122 20.33 -19.51 0.14
N ASN A 123 20.03 -18.36 -0.47
CA ASN A 123 20.94 -17.22 -0.55
C ASN A 123 20.30 -15.96 0.03
N ALA A 124 20.93 -15.36 1.03
CA ALA A 124 20.49 -14.10 1.62
C ALA A 124 21.06 -12.91 0.83
N TRP A 125 20.26 -11.87 0.70
CA TRP A 125 20.66 -10.58 0.14
C TRP A 125 20.37 -9.50 1.18
N PRO A 126 21.36 -8.78 1.73
CA PRO A 126 22.77 -9.19 2.01
C PRO A 126 22.83 -10.37 3.01
N VAL A 127 24.00 -11.01 3.24
CA VAL A 127 24.23 -11.99 4.34
C VAL A 127 24.55 -11.27 5.67
N PRO A 128 24.35 -11.89 6.87
CA PRO A 128 24.48 -11.16 8.14
C PRO A 128 25.91 -10.71 8.46
N GLY A 129 26.90 -11.18 7.70
CA GLY A 129 28.30 -10.81 7.83
C GLY A 129 28.81 -9.95 6.66
N ASP A 130 27.94 -9.52 5.75
CA ASP A 130 28.34 -8.57 4.71
C ASP A 130 28.65 -7.22 5.34
N GLU A 131 29.74 -6.60 4.91
CA GLU A 131 30.06 -5.23 5.29
C GLU A 131 28.95 -4.31 4.78
N ARG A 132 28.36 -3.53 5.69
CA ARG A 132 27.28 -2.57 5.40
C ARG A 132 27.81 -1.16 5.56
N PRO A 133 28.59 -0.66 4.60
CA PRO A 133 29.13 0.68 4.71
C PRO A 133 27.97 1.67 4.75
N GLY A 134 27.82 2.38 5.86
CA GLY A 134 26.84 3.44 6.00
C GLY A 134 25.45 3.07 6.50
N ALA A 135 25.27 1.91 7.14
CA ALA A 135 24.08 1.57 7.91
C ALA A 135 24.43 0.71 9.14
N ASP A 136 23.79 0.96 10.28
CA ASP A 136 24.00 0.15 11.50
C ASP A 136 23.35 -1.25 11.37
N ASP A 137 23.81 -2.22 12.17
CA ASP A 137 23.26 -3.60 12.17
C ASP A 137 21.76 -3.67 12.47
N SER A 138 21.23 -2.70 13.21
CA SER A 138 19.81 -2.57 13.54
C SER A 138 18.98 -1.84 12.48
N GLU A 139 19.61 -1.27 11.45
CA GLU A 139 18.94 -0.54 10.38
C GLU A 139 18.20 -1.48 9.41
N ARG A 140 17.08 -0.99 8.88
CA ARG A 140 16.25 -1.72 7.91
C ARG A 140 17.04 -1.95 6.61
N VAL A 141 17.30 -3.21 6.23
CA VAL A 141 17.84 -3.57 4.91
C VAL A 141 16.75 -4.01 3.95
N GLY A 142 16.63 -3.31 2.83
CA GLY A 142 15.69 -3.66 1.76
C GLY A 142 14.30 -4.01 2.30
N ARG A 143 13.57 -4.88 1.60
CA ARG A 143 12.38 -5.50 2.18
C ARG A 143 12.17 -6.92 1.64
N LEU A 144 11.77 -7.82 2.53
CA LEU A 144 11.42 -9.21 2.23
C LEU A 144 10.17 -9.32 1.35
N PRO A 145 10.04 -10.41 0.56
CA PRO A 145 8.80 -10.75 -0.16
C PRO A 145 7.61 -10.96 0.76
N HIS A 146 7.80 -11.00 2.08
CA HIS A 146 6.71 -11.24 3.00
C HIS A 146 6.95 -10.60 4.37
N LYS A 147 5.90 -10.55 5.16
CA LYS A 147 5.90 -10.03 6.53
C LYS A 147 5.04 -10.95 7.40
N LEU A 148 5.61 -11.44 8.49
CA LEU A 148 4.89 -12.20 9.52
C LEU A 148 4.79 -11.30 10.76
N THR A 149 3.59 -11.03 11.22
CA THR A 149 3.36 -10.18 12.39
C THR A 149 2.21 -10.68 13.22
N GLN A 150 2.26 -10.40 14.50
CA GLN A 150 1.07 -10.37 15.33
C GLN A 150 0.51 -8.94 15.30
N ASP A 151 -0.54 -8.72 14.52
CA ASP A 151 -1.25 -7.44 14.51
C ASP A 151 -2.29 -7.46 15.62
N ILE A 152 -1.92 -6.86 16.76
CA ILE A 152 -2.71 -6.80 17.99
C ILE A 152 -2.94 -8.20 18.58
N SER A 153 -3.92 -8.94 18.09
CA SER A 153 -4.30 -10.29 18.56
C SER A 153 -4.21 -11.36 17.49
N ASN A 154 -4.15 -10.98 16.22
CA ASN A 154 -4.21 -11.91 15.11
C ASN A 154 -2.85 -12.06 14.46
N ASP A 155 -2.53 -13.30 14.12
CA ASP A 155 -1.37 -13.60 13.29
C ASP A 155 -1.69 -13.22 11.84
N VAL A 156 -0.80 -12.42 11.26
CA VAL A 156 -0.96 -11.85 9.94
C VAL A 156 0.27 -12.19 9.10
N TRP A 157 0.02 -12.85 7.98
CA TRP A 157 1.01 -13.03 6.94
C TRP A 157 0.67 -12.14 5.75
N ARG A 158 1.59 -11.24 5.40
CA ARG A 158 1.52 -10.46 4.16
C ARG A 158 2.52 -11.05 3.19
N TRP A 159 2.05 -11.63 2.10
CA TRP A 159 2.90 -12.10 1.02
C TRP A 159 2.97 -11.02 -0.05
N HIS A 160 3.99 -10.16 0.02
CA HIS A 160 4.20 -9.05 -0.91
C HIS A 160 4.86 -9.46 -2.23
N GLY A 161 5.65 -10.53 -2.25
CA GLY A 161 6.40 -10.99 -3.42
C GLY A 161 5.48 -11.44 -4.54
N ILE A 162 4.38 -12.15 -4.21
CA ILE A 162 3.36 -12.50 -5.20
C ILE A 162 2.76 -11.27 -5.91
N GLY A 163 2.83 -10.09 -5.30
CA GLY A 163 2.33 -8.85 -5.86
C GLY A 163 3.04 -8.34 -7.11
N HIS A 164 4.22 -8.86 -7.49
CA HIS A 164 4.85 -8.58 -8.79
C HIS A 164 4.67 -9.70 -9.82
N ASP A 165 4.02 -10.81 -9.46
CA ASP A 165 3.79 -11.90 -10.38
C ASP A 165 2.83 -11.46 -11.49
N PRO A 166 3.22 -11.49 -12.78
CA PRO A 166 2.39 -10.95 -13.84
C PRO A 166 1.02 -11.64 -13.97
N GLU A 167 0.94 -12.95 -13.72
CA GLU A 167 -0.34 -13.65 -13.76
C GLU A 167 -1.22 -13.26 -12.57
N PHE A 168 -0.64 -13.09 -11.38
CA PHE A 168 -1.38 -12.63 -10.20
C PHE A 168 -1.89 -11.21 -10.36
N VAL A 169 -1.06 -10.31 -10.88
CA VAL A 169 -1.45 -8.93 -11.19
C VAL A 169 -2.57 -8.91 -12.22
N ASN A 170 -2.50 -9.72 -13.28
CA ASN A 170 -3.56 -9.85 -14.28
C ASN A 170 -4.85 -10.48 -13.73
N ALA A 171 -4.75 -11.38 -12.75
CA ALA A 171 -5.90 -11.97 -12.07
C ALA A 171 -6.56 -11.01 -11.06
N THR A 172 -5.89 -9.90 -10.71
CA THR A 172 -6.32 -8.96 -9.67
C THR A 172 -6.38 -7.52 -10.19
N THR A 173 -5.34 -6.70 -9.99
CA THR A 173 -5.40 -5.24 -10.20
C THR A 173 -5.42 -4.86 -11.68
N ALA A 174 -4.79 -5.67 -12.53
CA ALA A 174 -4.82 -5.50 -13.97
C ALA A 174 -5.92 -6.33 -14.65
N HIS A 175 -6.84 -6.92 -13.87
CA HIS A 175 -8.01 -7.62 -14.42
C HIS A 175 -8.88 -6.64 -15.22
N PRO A 176 -9.40 -7.01 -16.41
CA PRO A 176 -10.18 -6.09 -17.25
C PRO A 176 -11.35 -5.42 -16.53
N ASN A 177 -12.10 -6.16 -15.71
CA ASN A 177 -13.22 -5.60 -14.95
C ASN A 177 -12.76 -4.61 -13.87
N VAL A 178 -11.60 -4.81 -13.25
CA VAL A 178 -11.05 -3.90 -12.23
C VAL A 178 -10.56 -2.61 -12.90
N LEU A 179 -9.86 -2.72 -14.04
CA LEU A 179 -9.44 -1.56 -14.84
C LEU A 179 -10.65 -0.76 -15.36
N HIS A 180 -11.71 -1.44 -15.78
CA HIS A 180 -12.95 -0.80 -16.20
C HIS A 180 -13.56 0.04 -15.06
N MET A 181 -13.67 -0.54 -13.85
CA MET A 181 -14.19 0.19 -12.69
C MET A 181 -13.27 1.35 -12.29
N ALA A 182 -11.95 1.17 -12.38
CA ALA A 182 -10.99 2.22 -12.10
C ALA A 182 -11.14 3.42 -13.06
N GLU A 183 -11.33 3.19 -14.37
CA GLU A 183 -11.61 4.25 -15.35
C GLU A 183 -12.99 4.88 -15.14
N ALA A 184 -14.01 4.08 -14.79
CA ALA A 184 -15.35 4.58 -14.49
C ALA A 184 -15.34 5.54 -13.28
N LEU A 185 -14.52 5.25 -12.25
CA LEU A 185 -14.39 6.06 -11.05
C LEU A 185 -13.45 7.26 -11.26
N MET A 186 -12.17 7.01 -11.51
CA MET A 186 -11.12 8.05 -11.54
C MET A 186 -11.10 8.85 -12.85
N GLY A 187 -11.57 8.25 -13.95
CA GLY A 187 -11.29 8.74 -15.30
C GLY A 187 -9.94 8.28 -15.84
N GLY A 188 -9.73 8.48 -17.15
CA GLY A 188 -8.51 8.12 -17.85
C GLY A 188 -7.55 9.30 -18.07
N PRO A 189 -6.28 9.04 -18.42
CA PRO A 189 -5.69 7.70 -18.55
C PRO A 189 -5.42 7.02 -17.19
N VAL A 190 -5.87 5.78 -17.03
CA VAL A 190 -5.55 4.93 -15.87
C VAL A 190 -4.18 4.31 -16.08
N LYS A 191 -3.29 4.39 -15.08
CA LYS A 191 -2.01 3.69 -15.15
C LYS A 191 -2.24 2.19 -15.02
N ARG A 192 -1.74 1.38 -15.96
CA ARG A 192 -1.74 -0.08 -15.86
C ARG A 192 -0.87 -0.52 -14.69
N PRO A 193 -1.42 -1.19 -13.66
CA PRO A 193 -0.62 -1.70 -12.57
C PRO A 193 0.31 -2.81 -13.06
N ARG A 194 1.60 -2.72 -12.73
CA ARG A 194 2.58 -3.80 -12.88
C ARG A 194 2.80 -4.55 -11.57
N ARG A 195 2.23 -4.04 -10.48
CA ARG A 195 2.33 -4.59 -9.13
C ARG A 195 1.07 -4.34 -8.31
N ASN A 196 0.87 -5.16 -7.27
CA ASN A 196 0.00 -4.85 -6.13
C ASN A 196 0.70 -5.18 -4.81
N ARG A 197 0.04 -4.95 -3.66
CA ARG A 197 0.68 -5.19 -2.35
C ARG A 197 0.75 -6.67 -1.98
N GLY A 198 0.15 -7.56 -2.77
CA GLY A 198 0.14 -9.00 -2.54
C GLY A 198 -1.02 -9.48 -1.66
N ILE A 199 -0.88 -10.69 -1.10
CA ILE A 199 -1.94 -11.35 -0.32
C ILE A 199 -1.75 -11.04 1.16
N TYR A 200 -2.80 -10.56 1.80
CA TYR A 200 -2.86 -10.29 3.24
C TYR A 200 -3.76 -11.35 3.87
N SER A 201 -3.11 -12.29 4.55
CA SER A 201 -3.74 -13.39 5.28
C SER A 201 -3.86 -13.03 6.76
N ILE A 202 -5.08 -13.07 7.31
CA ILE A 202 -5.32 -13.00 8.76
C ILE A 202 -5.82 -14.36 9.21
N PHE A 203 -5.16 -14.91 10.22
CA PHE A 203 -5.50 -16.19 10.81
C PHE A 203 -6.43 -16.02 12.03
N PRO A 204 -7.26 -17.02 12.33
CA PRO A 204 -8.00 -17.09 13.58
C PRO A 204 -7.08 -16.85 14.78
N ARG A 205 -7.48 -15.94 15.68
CA ARG A 205 -6.71 -15.69 16.92
C ARG A 205 -6.77 -16.90 17.85
N ASP A 206 -5.86 -16.95 18.79
CA ASP A 206 -5.99 -17.82 19.95
C ASP A 206 -7.24 -17.40 20.76
N PRO A 207 -8.21 -18.31 20.98
CA PRO A 207 -9.40 -18.02 21.80
C PRO A 207 -9.06 -17.56 23.23
N GLU A 208 -7.95 -18.04 23.80
CA GLU A 208 -7.44 -17.68 25.13
C GLU A 208 -6.58 -16.40 25.10
N GLY A 209 -6.22 -15.92 23.91
CA GLY A 209 -5.49 -14.68 23.70
C GLY A 209 -6.35 -13.42 23.83
N PRO A 210 -5.74 -12.22 23.69
CA PRO A 210 -6.48 -10.97 23.69
C PRO A 210 -7.50 -10.92 22.55
N ALA A 211 -8.63 -10.26 22.77
CA ALA A 211 -9.64 -10.04 21.74
C ALA A 211 -9.11 -9.16 20.60
N SER A 212 -9.66 -9.36 19.41
CA SER A 212 -9.35 -8.54 18.23
C SER A 212 -9.93 -7.15 18.35
N THR A 213 -9.16 -6.16 17.91
CA THR A 213 -9.54 -4.74 17.96
C THR A 213 -9.15 -4.03 16.68
N LEU A 214 -9.84 -2.93 16.38
CA LEU A 214 -9.52 -2.10 15.23
C LEU A 214 -8.28 -1.24 15.53
N GLY A 215 -7.41 -1.11 14.54
CA GLY A 215 -6.30 -0.16 14.48
C GLY A 215 -6.51 0.84 13.34
N PRO A 216 -7.45 1.80 13.48
CA PRO A 216 -7.79 2.75 12.43
C PRO A 216 -6.61 3.65 12.04
N HIS A 217 -6.27 3.64 10.75
CA HIS A 217 -5.23 4.45 10.13
C HIS A 217 -5.59 4.78 8.68
N MET A 218 -4.83 5.67 8.06
CA MET A 218 -4.86 5.95 6.62
C MET A 218 -3.43 5.77 6.08
N ASP A 219 -3.31 5.10 4.94
CA ASP A 219 -2.01 4.93 4.29
C ASP A 219 -1.57 6.23 3.64
N ALA A 220 -0.51 6.85 4.15
CA ALA A 220 0.03 8.09 3.59
C ALA A 220 0.86 7.80 2.34
N ASN A 221 0.24 7.35 1.24
CA ASN A 221 0.90 7.04 -0.02
C ASN A 221 0.34 7.78 -1.24
N MET A 222 1.04 7.69 -2.38
CA MET A 222 0.63 8.31 -3.66
C MET A 222 -0.29 7.35 -4.42
N THR A 223 -1.40 7.01 -3.79
CA THR A 223 -2.48 6.24 -4.38
C THR A 223 -3.69 7.17 -4.54
N GLU A 224 -4.46 7.01 -5.62
CA GLU A 224 -5.73 7.74 -5.79
C GLU A 224 -6.92 6.86 -5.40
N LEU A 225 -6.86 5.57 -5.75
CA LEU A 225 -7.90 4.59 -5.48
C LEU A 225 -7.30 3.33 -4.85
N MET A 226 -7.74 3.01 -3.64
CA MET A 226 -7.44 1.76 -2.97
C MET A 226 -8.46 0.70 -3.38
N VAL A 227 -7.97 -0.49 -3.73
CA VAL A 227 -8.83 -1.62 -4.12
C VAL A 227 -8.51 -2.82 -3.25
N VAL A 228 -9.55 -3.50 -2.78
CA VAL A 228 -9.45 -4.71 -1.96
C VAL A 228 -10.26 -5.81 -2.62
N THR A 229 -9.60 -6.87 -3.04
CA THR A 229 -10.25 -8.05 -3.66
C THR A 229 -10.18 -9.24 -2.71
N TYR A 230 -11.30 -9.92 -2.47
CA TYR A 230 -11.28 -11.15 -1.68
C TYR A 230 -10.91 -12.38 -2.50
N MET A 231 -10.14 -13.26 -1.86
CA MET A 231 -9.80 -14.58 -2.38
C MET A 231 -10.47 -15.71 -1.57
N SER A 232 -10.98 -15.44 -0.37
CA SER A 232 -11.72 -16.40 0.46
C SER A 232 -13.06 -15.83 0.90
N ASP A 233 -13.97 -16.71 1.36
CA ASP A 233 -15.24 -16.31 1.97
C ASP A 233 -15.02 -15.65 3.32
N ILE A 234 -15.50 -14.41 3.48
CA ILE A 234 -15.35 -13.59 4.67
C ILE A 234 -16.73 -13.16 5.16
N GLY A 235 -17.18 -13.76 6.26
CA GLY A 235 -18.38 -13.36 6.98
C GLY A 235 -18.14 -12.26 8.03
N PRO A 236 -19.20 -11.85 8.73
CA PRO A 236 -19.11 -10.91 9.85
C PRO A 236 -18.11 -11.35 10.91
N ARG A 237 -17.26 -10.43 11.39
CA ARG A 237 -16.21 -10.66 12.38
C ARG A 237 -15.20 -11.75 11.99
N GLN A 238 -14.99 -11.95 10.70
CA GLN A 238 -13.96 -12.84 10.17
C GLN A 238 -12.77 -12.05 9.60
N GLY A 239 -12.49 -10.88 10.19
CA GLY A 239 -11.33 -10.06 9.84
C GLY A 239 -11.45 -9.33 8.51
N GLY A 240 -12.69 -9.01 8.11
CA GLY A 240 -12.99 -8.24 6.90
C GLY A 240 -12.21 -6.92 6.86
N PHE A 241 -12.00 -6.35 5.68
CA PHE A 241 -11.30 -5.07 5.59
C PHE A 241 -12.26 -4.00 6.08
N THR A 242 -11.93 -3.31 7.16
CA THR A 242 -12.86 -2.40 7.82
C THR A 242 -12.54 -0.97 7.44
N ILE A 243 -13.48 -0.29 6.80
CA ILE A 243 -13.35 1.11 6.38
C ILE A 243 -14.19 2.03 7.28
N PHE A 244 -13.87 3.32 7.26
CA PHE A 244 -14.60 4.37 7.97
C PHE A 244 -15.23 5.30 6.93
N PRO A 245 -16.48 5.02 6.49
CA PRO A 245 -17.17 5.83 5.49
C PRO A 245 -17.13 7.33 5.80
N THR A 246 -17.13 8.18 4.77
CA THR A 246 -17.04 9.66 4.87
C THR A 246 -15.67 10.21 5.29
N SER A 247 -14.72 9.35 5.69
CA SER A 247 -13.39 9.81 6.10
C SER A 247 -12.59 10.54 5.00
N PRO A 248 -12.67 10.18 3.70
CA PRO A 248 -11.98 10.94 2.66
C PRO A 248 -12.41 12.41 2.60
N GLN A 249 -13.71 12.67 2.71
CA GLN A 249 -14.31 14.01 2.66
C GLN A 249 -13.83 14.87 3.83
N ARG A 250 -13.63 14.25 5.00
CA ARG A 250 -13.15 14.93 6.21
C ARG A 250 -11.63 15.15 6.21
N LEU A 251 -10.86 14.26 5.57
CA LEU A 251 -9.41 14.36 5.52
C LEU A 251 -8.92 15.27 4.39
N TYR A 252 -9.49 15.17 3.20
CA TYR A 252 -8.94 15.78 1.98
C TYR A 252 -8.67 17.29 2.12
N SER A 253 -9.64 18.06 2.62
CA SER A 253 -9.50 19.51 2.80
C SER A 253 -8.50 19.91 3.88
N THR A 254 -8.08 18.98 4.75
CA THR A 254 -7.06 19.22 5.78
C THR A 254 -5.63 19.05 5.26
N SER A 255 -5.46 18.51 4.05
CA SER A 255 -4.15 18.38 3.42
C SER A 255 -3.61 19.72 2.97
N ALA A 256 -2.29 19.87 2.92
CA ALA A 256 -1.69 21.04 2.27
C ALA A 256 -1.70 20.95 0.72
N GLN A 257 -1.90 19.76 0.15
CA GLN A 257 -1.86 19.54 -1.31
C GLN A 257 -2.93 18.55 -1.78
N ALA A 258 -3.38 18.70 -3.01
CA ALA A 258 -4.43 17.88 -3.62
C ALA A 258 -4.02 16.44 -3.93
N TYR A 259 -2.77 16.24 -4.40
CA TYR A 259 -2.35 14.95 -5.00
C TYR A 259 -1.33 14.18 -4.17
N ASN A 260 -0.44 14.90 -3.48
CA ASN A 260 0.51 14.30 -2.55
C ASN A 260 0.02 14.64 -1.15
N TRP A 261 -0.54 13.66 -0.43
CA TRP A 261 -1.07 13.93 0.90
C TRP A 261 0.01 14.52 1.84
N VAL A 262 -0.27 15.70 2.39
CA VAL A 262 0.57 16.35 3.42
C VAL A 262 -0.29 16.60 4.65
N ALA A 263 -0.02 15.84 5.72
CA ALA A 263 -0.76 15.97 6.96
C ALA A 263 -0.51 17.32 7.66
N THR A 264 -1.57 17.88 8.24
CA THR A 264 -1.52 19.07 9.09
C THR A 264 -2.05 18.75 10.50
N ASP A 265 -2.03 19.73 11.41
CA ASP A 265 -2.69 19.56 12.72
C ASP A 265 -4.21 19.43 12.57
N ALA A 266 -4.82 20.06 11.56
CA ALA A 266 -6.22 19.86 11.23
C ALA A 266 -6.50 18.40 10.81
N SER A 267 -5.55 17.75 10.13
CA SER A 267 -5.68 16.32 9.78
C SER A 267 -5.73 15.43 11.03
N LYS A 268 -4.98 15.78 12.09
CA LYS A 268 -5.01 15.00 13.35
C LYS A 268 -6.36 15.13 14.04
N ALA A 269 -6.87 16.36 14.13
CA ALA A 269 -8.20 16.62 14.68
C ALA A 269 -9.30 15.90 13.88
N ALA A 270 -9.22 15.91 12.54
CA ALA A 270 -10.15 15.18 11.68
C ALA A 270 -10.07 13.66 11.89
N MET A 271 -8.86 13.10 12.01
CA MET A 271 -8.67 11.67 12.31
C MET A 271 -9.27 11.28 13.67
N ASP A 272 -9.10 12.10 14.70
CA ASP A 272 -9.71 11.86 16.02
C ASP A 272 -11.24 11.87 15.92
N ALA A 273 -11.82 12.90 15.29
CA ALA A 273 -13.26 12.99 15.09
C ALA A 273 -13.82 11.84 14.24
N ILE A 274 -13.08 11.37 13.22
CA ILE A 274 -13.48 10.19 12.43
C ILE A 274 -13.59 8.95 13.33
N LYS A 275 -12.60 8.72 14.20
CA LYS A 275 -12.59 7.55 15.08
C LYS A 275 -13.68 7.59 16.16
N GLU A 276 -14.05 8.79 16.58
CA GLU A 276 -15.12 9.04 17.56
C GLU A 276 -16.51 8.92 16.92
N GLU A 277 -16.73 9.48 15.73
CA GLU A 277 -18.09 9.69 15.20
C GLU A 277 -18.52 8.69 14.11
N VAL A 278 -17.56 8.07 13.41
CA VAL A 278 -17.89 7.24 12.23
C VAL A 278 -18.04 5.78 12.63
N VAL A 279 -19.22 5.22 12.37
CA VAL A 279 -19.45 3.77 12.49
C VAL A 279 -18.67 3.03 11.38
N PRO A 280 -17.67 2.20 11.73
CA PRO A 280 -16.90 1.47 10.74
C PRO A 280 -17.75 0.46 9.98
N LEU A 281 -17.40 0.20 8.73
CA LEU A 281 -18.00 -0.82 7.88
C LEU A 281 -16.97 -1.94 7.64
N GLU A 282 -17.26 -3.14 8.12
CA GLU A 282 -16.53 -4.35 7.76
C GLU A 282 -16.98 -4.84 6.39
N PHE A 283 -16.05 -4.88 5.44
CA PHE A 283 -16.27 -5.53 4.16
C PHE A 283 -16.35 -7.04 4.38
N VAL A 284 -17.53 -7.60 4.15
CA VAL A 284 -17.79 -9.05 4.12
C VAL A 284 -18.12 -9.45 2.69
N GLY A 285 -17.75 -10.64 2.26
CA GLY A 285 -17.93 -11.06 0.87
C GLY A 285 -17.36 -12.42 0.55
N GLU A 286 -17.46 -12.78 -0.73
CA GLU A 286 -16.99 -14.06 -1.28
C GLU A 286 -15.78 -13.81 -2.19
N PRO A 287 -15.03 -14.86 -2.60
CA PRO A 287 -13.94 -14.71 -3.56
C PRO A 287 -14.41 -13.95 -4.81
N GLY A 288 -13.66 -12.92 -5.22
CA GLY A 288 -14.00 -12.12 -6.40
C GLY A 288 -14.89 -10.91 -6.13
N ASP A 289 -15.41 -10.74 -4.92
CA ASP A 289 -15.94 -9.45 -4.47
C ASP A 289 -14.80 -8.43 -4.32
N VAL A 290 -15.06 -7.19 -4.72
CA VAL A 290 -14.08 -6.11 -4.79
C VAL A 290 -14.62 -4.84 -4.17
N LEU A 291 -13.91 -4.30 -3.18
CA LEU A 291 -14.14 -2.97 -2.61
C LEU A 291 -13.25 -1.95 -3.32
N PHE A 292 -13.83 -0.86 -3.79
CA PHE A 292 -13.11 0.32 -4.26
C PHE A 292 -13.32 1.44 -3.25
N ALA A 293 -12.24 2.07 -2.80
CA ALA A 293 -12.30 3.19 -1.86
C ALA A 293 -11.31 4.28 -2.27
N HIS A 294 -11.67 5.54 -2.01
CA HIS A 294 -10.74 6.66 -2.14
C HIS A 294 -9.49 6.41 -1.27
N ALA A 295 -8.29 6.79 -1.72
CA ALA A 295 -7.04 6.46 -1.03
C ALA A 295 -6.94 7.03 0.41
N LEU A 296 -7.59 8.17 0.67
CA LEU A 296 -7.70 8.76 2.02
C LEU A 296 -8.69 8.04 2.95
N MET A 297 -9.28 6.92 2.54
CA MET A 297 -10.18 6.15 3.39
C MET A 297 -9.45 5.65 4.63
N VAL A 298 -9.88 6.10 5.81
CA VAL A 298 -9.45 5.53 7.08
C VAL A 298 -9.95 4.10 7.15
N HIS A 299 -9.06 3.19 7.53
CA HIS A 299 -9.33 1.77 7.52
C HIS A 299 -8.53 1.02 8.59
N SER A 300 -8.84 -0.25 8.74
CA SER A 300 -8.22 -1.17 9.68
C SER A 300 -8.28 -2.60 9.15
N ALA A 301 -7.39 -3.46 9.64
CA ALA A 301 -7.70 -4.88 9.68
C ALA A 301 -8.99 -5.06 10.51
N GLY A 302 -9.94 -5.86 10.02
CA GLY A 302 -11.17 -6.10 10.76
C GLY A 302 -10.98 -6.98 11.97
N ILE A 303 -12.00 -6.97 12.81
CA ILE A 303 -12.11 -7.84 13.98
C ILE A 303 -12.22 -9.28 13.49
N HIS A 304 -11.29 -10.15 13.88
CA HIS A 304 -11.27 -11.55 13.45
C HIS A 304 -11.43 -12.50 14.64
N GLU A 305 -12.67 -12.95 14.81
CA GLU A 305 -13.15 -13.82 15.89
C GLU A 305 -13.76 -15.13 15.35
N GLY A 306 -13.73 -15.33 14.03
CA GLY A 306 -14.14 -16.56 13.38
C GLY A 306 -13.02 -17.59 13.25
N ASP A 307 -13.30 -18.64 12.51
CA ASP A 307 -12.51 -19.86 12.36
C ASP A 307 -11.92 -20.07 10.96
N ASN A 308 -12.11 -19.13 10.04
CA ASN A 308 -11.55 -19.15 8.69
C ASN A 308 -10.27 -18.32 8.56
N ILE A 309 -9.51 -18.53 7.48
CA ILE A 309 -8.38 -17.66 7.12
C ILE A 309 -8.90 -16.57 6.17
N ARG A 310 -8.79 -15.31 6.58
CA ARG A 310 -9.12 -14.18 5.70
C ARG A 310 -8.00 -13.96 4.70
N MET A 311 -8.29 -14.02 3.41
CA MET A 311 -7.34 -13.72 2.33
C MET A 311 -7.85 -12.56 1.47
N ALA A 312 -7.13 -11.43 1.52
CA ALA A 312 -7.43 -10.26 0.71
C ALA A 312 -6.22 -9.80 -0.08
N VAL A 313 -6.44 -9.32 -1.31
CA VAL A 313 -5.44 -8.64 -2.12
C VAL A 313 -5.62 -7.15 -1.95
N ILE A 314 -4.58 -6.47 -1.46
CA ILE A 314 -4.59 -5.00 -1.32
C ILE A 314 -3.87 -4.40 -2.52
N GLN A 315 -4.50 -3.41 -3.14
CA GLN A 315 -4.14 -2.93 -4.46
C GLN A 315 -4.20 -1.40 -4.48
N ASP A 316 -3.26 -0.80 -5.18
CA ASP A 316 -3.16 0.65 -5.36
C ASP A 316 -3.36 0.98 -6.83
N MET A 317 -4.29 1.89 -7.13
CA MET A 317 -4.57 2.36 -8.48
C MET A 317 -4.42 3.87 -8.57
N ASN A 318 -3.94 4.31 -9.74
CA ASN A 318 -3.58 5.69 -10.00
C ASN A 318 -3.93 6.06 -11.44
N ARG A 319 -4.15 7.34 -11.68
CA ARG A 319 -4.07 7.88 -13.03
C ARG A 319 -2.62 8.01 -13.47
N SER A 320 -2.41 7.93 -14.78
CA SER A 320 -1.16 8.34 -15.40
C SER A 320 -1.04 9.86 -15.28
N ARG A 321 0.03 10.32 -14.64
CA ARG A 321 0.26 11.74 -14.32
C ARG A 321 1.74 12.05 -14.46
N GLN A 322 2.06 13.33 -14.69
CA GLN A 322 3.44 13.81 -14.57
C GLN A 322 3.89 13.65 -13.11
N ARG A 323 5.04 12.99 -12.94
CA ARG A 323 5.60 12.63 -11.65
C ARG A 323 7.03 13.12 -11.53
N THR A 324 7.55 13.16 -10.31
CA THR A 324 8.95 13.48 -10.02
C THR A 324 9.65 12.26 -9.42
N HIS A 325 10.72 12.45 -8.66
CA HIS A 325 11.46 11.38 -8.01
C HIS A 325 10.60 10.53 -7.05
N MET A 326 11.09 9.33 -6.76
CA MET A 326 10.51 8.45 -5.77
C MET A 326 10.74 8.95 -4.34
N ARG A 327 9.84 8.53 -3.45
CA ARG A 327 10.07 8.59 -2.00
C ARG A 327 11.17 7.63 -1.59
N TRP A 328 12.24 8.18 -1.05
CA TRP A 328 13.39 7.42 -0.60
C TRP A 328 13.71 7.70 0.86
N THR A 329 14.31 6.72 1.52
CA THR A 329 14.83 6.87 2.87
C THR A 329 16.26 6.36 2.93
N ALA A 330 17.19 7.18 3.40
CA ALA A 330 18.56 6.83 3.68
C ALA A 330 18.72 6.37 5.15
N ALA A 331 19.56 5.36 5.36
CA ALA A 331 19.93 4.88 6.68
C ALA A 331 20.67 5.98 7.47
N GLY A 332 20.48 5.94 8.79
CA GLY A 332 21.36 6.63 9.72
C GLY A 332 22.75 5.97 9.75
N LYS A 333 23.77 6.75 10.12
CA LYS A 333 25.11 6.24 10.40
C LYS A 333 25.43 6.53 11.87
N ASN A 334 26.10 5.59 12.55
CA ASN A 334 26.61 5.79 13.91
C ASN A 334 25.50 6.22 14.90
N GLY A 335 24.32 5.59 14.81
CA GLY A 335 23.16 5.90 15.67
C GLY A 335 22.39 7.17 15.31
N ALA A 336 22.73 7.86 14.22
CA ALA A 336 21.93 8.98 13.70
C ALA A 336 20.55 8.49 13.20
N PRO A 337 19.50 9.33 13.20
CA PRO A 337 18.21 8.95 12.62
C PRO A 337 18.30 8.82 11.09
N ARG A 338 17.35 8.07 10.53
CA ARG A 338 17.16 7.99 9.07
C ARG A 338 16.81 9.36 8.49
N VAL A 339 17.23 9.59 7.25
CA VAL A 339 16.94 10.82 6.50
C VAL A 339 16.03 10.50 5.34
N HIS A 340 14.98 11.29 5.17
CA HIS A 340 13.95 11.08 4.16
C HIS A 340 14.12 12.09 3.02
N CYS A 341 13.94 11.61 1.79
CA CYS A 341 13.80 12.44 0.61
C CYS A 341 12.31 12.68 0.35
N ASP A 342 11.90 13.95 0.41
CA ASP A 342 10.52 14.38 0.16
C ASP A 342 10.42 15.08 -1.20
N MET A 343 9.33 15.78 -1.49
CA MET A 343 8.94 16.34 -2.78
C MET A 343 9.96 17.29 -3.43
N ASP A 344 10.98 17.78 -2.74
CA ASP A 344 12.06 18.59 -3.32
C ASP A 344 13.22 17.76 -3.90
N GLY A 345 13.23 16.46 -3.66
CA GLY A 345 14.23 15.54 -4.21
C GLY A 345 15.54 15.55 -3.44
N CYS A 346 15.59 16.12 -2.24
CA CYS A 346 16.81 16.28 -1.48
C CYS A 346 16.83 15.42 -0.22
N PHE A 347 17.93 14.70 -0.02
CA PHE A 347 18.37 14.31 1.32
C PHE A 347 19.22 15.43 1.92
N ARG A 348 19.07 15.63 3.23
CA ARG A 348 19.84 16.63 3.99
C ARG A 348 20.44 15.94 5.21
N PHE A 349 21.74 15.72 5.18
CA PHE A 349 22.49 15.12 6.27
C PHE A 349 23.10 16.20 7.16
N PRO A 350 23.14 16.01 8.49
CA PRO A 350 23.91 16.87 9.38
C PRO A 350 25.38 16.92 8.97
N THR A 351 26.03 18.08 9.09
CA THR A 351 27.45 18.28 8.76
C THR A 351 28.31 18.52 9.99
N ASP A 352 27.71 18.49 11.18
CA ASP A 352 28.32 18.75 12.48
C ASP A 352 28.81 17.48 13.19
N ASN A 353 28.52 16.30 12.64
CA ASN A 353 29.01 15.02 13.16
C ASN A 353 30.35 14.64 12.51
N PRO A 354 31.48 14.70 13.25
CA PRO A 354 32.80 14.39 12.69
C PRO A 354 33.01 12.90 12.39
N GLU A 355 32.15 12.01 12.92
CA GLU A 355 32.22 10.56 12.69
C GLU A 355 31.42 10.12 11.46
N ASP A 356 30.66 11.04 10.85
CA ASP A 356 29.77 10.78 9.73
C ASP A 356 30.15 11.68 8.56
N ASP A 357 30.88 11.13 7.58
CA ASP A 357 31.16 11.83 6.33
C ASP A 357 29.88 11.88 5.48
N PRO A 358 29.26 13.06 5.32
CA PRO A 358 28.04 13.18 4.52
C PRO A 358 28.33 13.12 3.01
N THR A 359 29.60 13.09 2.58
CA THR A 359 30.02 13.14 1.16
C THR A 359 30.31 11.77 0.56
N ASP A 360 30.47 10.73 1.38
CA ASP A 360 30.95 9.42 0.92
C ASP A 360 29.96 8.66 0.01
N GLY A 361 28.68 9.04 0.06
CA GLY A 361 27.62 8.45 -0.76
C GLY A 361 27.33 6.97 -0.47
N ASN A 362 27.88 6.43 0.62
CA ASN A 362 27.83 5.00 0.94
C ASN A 362 26.54 4.61 1.67
N ARG A 363 25.76 5.57 2.17
CA ARG A 363 24.52 5.29 2.89
C ARG A 363 23.59 4.37 2.12
N GLU A 364 23.09 3.35 2.79
CA GLU A 364 22.03 2.52 2.24
C GLU A 364 20.74 3.33 2.12
N VAL A 365 20.10 3.25 0.95
CA VAL A 365 18.79 3.84 0.66
C VAL A 365 17.78 2.77 0.30
N THR A 366 16.56 2.93 0.82
CA THR A 366 15.43 2.03 0.61
C THR A 366 14.17 2.82 0.21
N ASN A 367 13.18 2.12 -0.34
CA ASN A 367 11.85 2.68 -0.61
C ASN A 367 10.72 1.73 -0.15
N GLN A 368 9.48 2.24 -0.14
CA GLN A 368 8.30 1.42 0.08
C GLN A 368 7.92 0.62 -1.19
N TRP A 369 8.68 -0.44 -1.48
CA TRP A 369 8.56 -1.19 -2.74
C TRP A 369 7.21 -1.89 -2.97
N ILE A 370 6.36 -2.03 -1.96
CA ILE A 370 5.13 -2.83 -2.04
C ILE A 370 4.05 -2.20 -2.94
N MET A 371 4.24 -0.94 -3.39
CA MET A 371 3.28 -0.19 -4.19
C MET A 371 3.72 -0.05 -5.64
N ASP A 372 2.74 0.04 -6.54
CA ASP A 372 3.00 0.25 -7.97
C ASP A 372 3.40 1.69 -8.31
N SER A 373 2.98 2.66 -7.50
CA SER A 373 3.37 4.07 -7.64
C SER A 373 4.04 4.58 -6.37
N ASN A 374 5.31 4.97 -6.51
CA ASN A 374 6.18 5.45 -5.42
C ASN A 374 6.77 6.84 -5.68
N GLU A 375 6.35 7.48 -6.78
CA GLU A 375 6.77 8.82 -7.18
C GLU A 375 5.70 9.85 -6.84
N PHE A 376 6.14 11.04 -6.43
CA PHE A 376 5.28 12.18 -6.21
C PHE A 376 4.64 12.64 -7.52
N VAL A 377 3.38 13.07 -7.46
CA VAL A 377 2.78 13.86 -8.54
C VAL A 377 3.46 15.22 -8.54
N GLU A 378 3.83 15.74 -9.71
CA GLU A 378 4.59 17.00 -9.80
C GLU A 378 3.80 18.21 -9.30
N SER A 379 2.48 18.22 -9.54
CA SER A 379 1.60 19.30 -9.11
C SER A 379 1.47 19.36 -7.59
N ARG A 380 1.62 20.58 -7.05
CA ARG A 380 1.53 20.88 -5.61
C ARG A 380 0.37 21.81 -5.25
N ILE A 381 -0.66 21.86 -6.08
CA ILE A 381 -1.81 22.73 -5.84
C ILE A 381 -2.52 22.38 -4.51
N PRO A 382 -3.16 23.35 -3.84
CA PRO A 382 -4.02 23.08 -2.68
C PRO A 382 -5.16 22.12 -3.03
N PRO A 383 -5.78 21.44 -2.04
CA PRO A 383 -6.97 20.64 -2.24
C PRO A 383 -8.10 21.41 -2.93
N PHE A 384 -8.85 20.74 -3.79
CA PHE A 384 -10.07 21.29 -4.40
C PHE A 384 -11.21 21.41 -3.37
N ASP A 385 -12.17 22.29 -3.64
CA ASP A 385 -13.41 22.37 -2.84
C ASP A 385 -14.24 21.07 -2.94
N ASP A 386 -14.30 20.48 -4.14
CA ASP A 386 -14.84 19.13 -4.36
C ASP A 386 -13.69 18.15 -4.59
N ILE A 387 -13.51 17.19 -3.68
CA ILE A 387 -12.54 16.09 -3.78
C ILE A 387 -12.69 15.28 -5.09
N PHE A 388 -13.89 15.27 -5.66
CA PHE A 388 -14.21 14.56 -6.89
C PHE A 388 -14.24 15.46 -8.14
N ALA A 389 -13.73 16.70 -8.05
CA ALA A 389 -13.77 17.67 -9.17
C ALA A 389 -13.15 17.14 -10.48
N GLU A 390 -12.13 16.28 -10.37
CA GLU A 390 -11.46 15.67 -11.52
C GLU A 390 -11.86 14.20 -11.77
N TRP A 391 -12.79 13.64 -11.00
CA TRP A 391 -13.15 12.23 -11.12
C TRP A 391 -14.24 12.05 -12.17
N ASN A 392 -14.17 10.93 -12.91
CA ASN A 392 -15.17 10.60 -13.91
C ASN A 392 -16.51 10.29 -13.25
N LEU A 393 -16.53 9.37 -12.26
CA LEU A 393 -17.75 8.92 -11.58
C LEU A 393 -18.91 8.61 -12.55
N GLY A 394 -18.61 7.97 -13.68
CA GLY A 394 -19.58 7.59 -14.71
C GLY A 394 -20.12 8.74 -15.58
N GLN A 395 -19.53 9.94 -15.54
CA GLN A 395 -19.92 11.07 -16.40
C GLN A 395 -19.61 10.79 -17.87
N GLU A 396 -18.46 10.18 -18.13
CA GLU A 396 -17.98 9.79 -19.44
C GLU A 396 -17.91 8.26 -19.56
N PRO A 397 -18.19 7.70 -20.76
CA PRO A 397 -18.12 6.27 -20.99
C PRO A 397 -16.69 5.73 -20.83
N VAL A 398 -16.57 4.52 -20.31
CA VAL A 398 -15.30 3.80 -20.23
C VAL A 398 -14.86 3.40 -21.64
N THR A 399 -13.66 3.80 -22.05
CA THR A 399 -13.10 3.57 -23.39
C THR A 399 -11.93 2.59 -23.39
N GLY A 400 -11.46 2.17 -22.21
CA GLY A 400 -10.24 1.38 -22.07
C GLY A 400 -8.99 2.27 -22.15
N ASN A 401 -9.08 3.53 -21.69
CA ASN A 401 -7.98 4.47 -21.66
C ASN A 401 -6.99 4.10 -20.54
N VAL A 402 -6.22 3.05 -20.78
CA VAL A 402 -5.23 2.49 -19.87
C VAL A 402 -3.84 2.64 -20.49
N VAL A 403 -2.94 3.30 -19.76
CA VAL A 403 -1.56 3.56 -20.20
C VAL A 403 -0.61 2.60 -19.48
N ASP A 404 0.19 1.87 -20.26
CA ASP A 404 1.23 0.98 -19.75
C ASP A 404 2.54 1.75 -19.58
N GLU A 405 2.68 2.36 -18.40
CA GLU A 405 3.89 3.07 -18.01
C GLU A 405 5.03 2.10 -17.66
N GLN A 406 6.27 2.51 -17.94
CA GLN A 406 7.43 1.77 -17.46
C GLN A 406 7.43 1.76 -15.92
N PRO A 407 7.50 0.59 -15.26
CA PRO A 407 7.47 0.53 -13.80
C PRO A 407 8.69 1.22 -13.18
N TRP A 408 8.54 1.75 -11.97
CA TRP A 408 9.59 2.54 -11.33
C TRP A 408 10.87 1.74 -11.08
N TRP A 409 10.80 0.45 -10.77
CA TRP A 409 12.00 -0.34 -10.51
C TRP A 409 12.87 -0.50 -11.76
N GLU A 410 12.26 -0.62 -12.96
CA GLU A 410 13.02 -0.63 -14.21
C GLU A 410 13.63 0.74 -14.48
N ARG A 411 12.87 1.83 -14.29
CA ARG A 411 13.38 3.19 -14.48
C ARG A 411 14.59 3.46 -13.60
N TYR A 412 14.57 3.00 -12.36
CA TYR A 412 15.65 3.17 -11.39
C TYR A 412 16.72 2.05 -11.40
N ASN A 413 16.66 1.10 -12.33
CA ASN A 413 17.57 -0.06 -12.41
C ASN A 413 17.65 -0.86 -11.10
N LEU A 414 16.51 -1.08 -10.46
CA LEU A 414 16.39 -1.81 -9.20
C LEU A 414 15.98 -3.26 -9.47
N PRO A 415 16.70 -4.26 -8.95
CA PRO A 415 16.38 -5.67 -9.17
C PRO A 415 15.23 -6.09 -8.25
N LEU A 416 14.02 -5.63 -8.56
CA LEU A 416 12.81 -5.95 -7.80
C LEU A 416 12.29 -7.37 -8.08
N LEU A 417 12.55 -7.83 -9.29
CA LEU A 417 12.07 -9.11 -9.77
C LEU A 417 13.07 -10.22 -9.38
N PRO A 418 12.57 -11.40 -8.99
CA PRO A 418 13.41 -12.58 -8.81
C PRO A 418 14.25 -12.83 -10.07
N ASP A 419 15.57 -12.93 -9.94
CA ASP A 419 16.47 -13.46 -10.96
C ASP A 419 16.85 -14.92 -10.66
N GLY A 420 17.36 -15.61 -11.68
CA GLY A 420 17.79 -17.01 -11.58
C GLY A 420 16.68 -17.97 -11.13
N ASP A 421 17.02 -18.85 -10.18
CA ASP A 421 16.13 -19.91 -9.66
C ASP A 421 15.19 -19.43 -8.53
N THR A 422 15.03 -18.12 -8.35
CA THR A 422 14.20 -17.59 -7.27
C THR A 422 12.73 -17.99 -7.48
N PRO A 423 12.07 -18.61 -6.48
CA PRO A 423 10.72 -19.13 -6.65
C PRO A 423 9.71 -18.02 -6.93
N ARG A 424 8.64 -18.39 -7.63
CA ARG A 424 7.48 -17.54 -7.90
C ARG A 424 6.93 -16.93 -6.61
N GLY A 425 6.70 -15.62 -6.59
CA GLY A 425 6.28 -14.88 -5.40
C GLY A 425 7.40 -14.65 -4.36
N GLY A 426 8.65 -14.98 -4.70
CA GLY A 426 9.86 -14.51 -4.01
C GLY A 426 10.19 -13.06 -4.35
N GLY A 427 11.45 -12.67 -4.29
CA GLY A 427 11.93 -11.32 -4.67
C GLY A 427 11.65 -10.22 -3.63
N GLY A 428 12.32 -9.10 -3.77
CA GLY A 428 12.23 -7.97 -2.85
C GLY A 428 13.00 -6.79 -3.43
N MET A 429 12.96 -5.64 -2.76
CA MET A 429 13.83 -4.53 -3.15
C MET A 429 15.09 -4.56 -2.27
N PRO A 430 16.30 -4.66 -2.84
CA PRO A 430 17.51 -4.48 -2.03
C PRO A 430 17.69 -3.01 -1.64
N ALA A 431 18.46 -2.77 -0.58
CA ALA A 431 19.04 -1.46 -0.36
C ALA A 431 20.08 -1.18 -1.46
N VAL A 432 20.21 0.09 -1.86
CA VAL A 432 21.26 0.54 -2.79
C VAL A 432 22.07 1.65 -2.14
N ALA A 433 23.27 1.96 -2.66
CA ALA A 433 24.06 3.09 -2.17
C ALA A 433 23.42 4.41 -2.59
N LEU A 434 23.46 5.44 -1.74
CA LEU A 434 22.94 6.78 -2.01
C LEU A 434 23.53 7.36 -3.31
N SER A 435 24.84 7.20 -3.52
CA SER A 435 25.54 7.64 -4.73
C SER A 435 25.04 6.98 -6.02
N SER A 436 24.34 5.85 -5.93
CA SER A 436 23.74 5.19 -7.10
C SER A 436 22.49 5.90 -7.61
N ILE A 437 21.80 6.66 -6.74
CA ILE A 437 20.52 7.32 -7.06
C ILE A 437 20.56 8.86 -6.97
N ALA A 438 21.57 9.44 -6.34
CA ALA A 438 21.64 10.87 -6.05
C ALA A 438 23.04 11.44 -6.30
N ASP A 439 23.11 12.75 -6.48
CA ASP A 439 24.33 13.52 -6.69
C ASP A 439 24.55 14.48 -5.51
N TYR A 440 25.79 14.57 -5.03
CA TYR A 440 26.16 15.45 -3.91
C TYR A 440 26.28 16.90 -4.38
N GLU A 441 25.60 17.82 -3.70
CA GLU A 441 25.57 19.25 -4.06
C GLU A 441 26.40 20.14 -3.11
N GLY A 442 27.02 19.54 -2.09
CA GLY A 442 27.71 20.29 -1.01
C GLY A 442 26.85 20.42 0.24
N GLU A 443 27.49 20.81 1.36
CA GLU A 443 26.83 21.13 2.64
C GLU A 443 25.86 20.05 3.16
N GLY A 444 26.18 18.78 2.89
CA GLY A 444 25.38 17.64 3.35
C GLY A 444 24.12 17.36 2.50
N VAL A 445 23.96 18.05 1.36
CA VAL A 445 22.81 17.90 0.47
C VAL A 445 23.10 16.90 -0.65
N TRP A 446 22.20 15.93 -0.83
CA TRP A 446 22.18 15.02 -1.98
C TRP A 446 20.88 15.16 -2.75
N ARG A 447 20.95 15.41 -4.06
CA ARG A 447 19.79 15.50 -4.94
C ARG A 447 19.56 14.21 -5.69
N VAL A 448 18.36 13.64 -5.56
CA VAL A 448 17.95 12.44 -6.28
C VAL A 448 17.85 12.74 -7.77
N ARG A 449 18.43 11.86 -8.60
CA ARG A 449 18.25 11.90 -10.05
C ARG A 449 16.81 11.52 -10.37
N SER A 450 16.02 12.47 -10.86
CA SER A 450 14.68 12.16 -11.33
C SER A 450 14.77 11.25 -12.55
N ARG A 451 14.09 10.11 -12.49
CA ARG A 451 13.86 9.21 -13.63
C ARG A 451 12.37 9.09 -13.95
N ALA A 452 11.60 10.06 -13.47
CA ALA A 452 10.16 10.08 -13.62
C ALA A 452 9.77 10.23 -15.09
N ILE A 453 8.57 9.76 -15.44
CA ILE A 453 8.03 9.92 -16.78
C ILE A 453 7.82 11.43 -17.01
N GLY A 454 8.62 12.01 -17.91
CA GLY A 454 8.35 13.34 -18.44
C GLY A 454 7.08 13.31 -19.26
N ALA A 455 6.35 14.43 -19.30
CA ALA A 455 5.18 14.62 -20.17
C ALA A 455 5.59 14.38 -21.64
N GLY A 456 5.43 13.14 -22.09
CA GLY A 456 6.04 12.64 -23.32
C GLY A 456 5.39 11.36 -23.82
N LEU A 457 4.09 11.18 -23.57
CA LEU A 457 3.24 10.34 -24.39
C LEU A 457 2.21 11.27 -25.03
N LYS A 458 2.49 11.64 -26.29
CA LYS A 458 1.52 12.22 -27.21
C LYS A 458 0.68 11.11 -27.82
#